data_AF-A0A974S7Z7-F1
#
_entry.id   AF-A0A974S7Z7-F1
#
_cell.length_a   1.000
_cell.length_b   1.000
_cell.length_c   1.000
_cell.angle_alpha   90.00
_cell.angle_beta   90.00
_cell.angle_gamma   90.00
#
_symmetry.space_group_name_H-M   'P 1'
#
loop_
_entity.id
_entity.type
_entity.pdbx_description
1 polymer ?
#
loop_
_entity_poly.entity_id
_entity_poly.type
_entity_poly.pdbx_seq_one_letter_code
_entity_poly.pdbx_strand_id
1 'polypeptide(L)'
;MGRTVRRVRARPGHRRADGPGAVGILGHYVIIVSIMCLSMAVIATILAVVFGKVPLMAFVRAMIPVEAVAISTQSSLASMPAMLDTAQKLGVPEKVRGMVLPMAVALFRMTSPAGNMAVVIYVAHIYGVHLTPLVLMVGVLVAATVSLAAVGIASAVTFFTTLGPISMAMGVPMELLPLLLAVETLPDISRTIGNVTADVAVTTIAAEWSLEEDAEDLAQAQAQAQAR
;
A
#
# COMPACT_ATOMS: atom_id res chain seq x y z
N MET A 1 38.26 10.95 -69.45
CA MET A 1 37.67 9.63 -69.20
C MET A 1 38.00 9.21 -67.77
N GLY A 2 37.01 8.92 -66.91
CA GLY A 2 37.19 8.18 -65.65
C GLY A 2 37.45 8.97 -64.35
N ARG A 3 36.42 9.66 -63.80
CA ARG A 3 36.40 9.99 -62.36
C ARG A 3 35.77 8.81 -61.60
N THR A 4 36.59 8.09 -60.86
CA THR A 4 36.19 6.95 -60.01
C THR A 4 35.44 7.47 -58.78
N VAL A 5 34.11 7.34 -58.78
CA VAL A 5 33.25 7.66 -57.63
C VAL A 5 33.46 6.59 -56.57
N ARG A 6 34.24 6.91 -55.52
CA ARG A 6 34.39 6.07 -54.32
C ARG A 6 33.07 6.10 -53.55
N ARG A 7 32.24 5.07 -53.70
CA ARG A 7 31.04 4.86 -52.87
C ARG A 7 31.47 4.70 -51.42
N VAL A 8 31.13 5.67 -50.58
CA VAL A 8 31.24 5.57 -49.12
C VAL A 8 30.25 4.49 -48.68
N ARG A 9 30.79 3.34 -48.26
CA ARG A 9 30.04 2.23 -47.68
C ARG A 9 29.52 2.69 -46.32
N ALA A 10 28.20 2.84 -46.18
CA ALA A 10 27.58 3.07 -44.88
C ALA A 10 27.97 1.92 -43.94
N ARG A 11 28.64 2.23 -42.83
CA ARG A 11 28.88 1.27 -41.75
C ARG A 11 27.53 1.00 -41.06
N PRO A 12 27.07 -0.26 -40.92
CA PRO A 12 25.94 -0.57 -40.07
C PRO A 12 26.43 -0.47 -38.63
N GLY A 13 26.25 0.70 -38.02
CA GLY A 13 26.77 1.02 -36.71
C GLY A 13 25.66 1.47 -35.77
N HIS A 14 25.41 0.63 -34.77
CA HIS A 14 24.71 0.91 -33.51
C HIS A 14 23.18 0.88 -33.60
N ARG A 15 22.62 -0.33 -33.42
CA ARG A 15 21.37 -0.46 -32.67
C ARG A 15 21.61 0.24 -31.34
N ARG A 16 21.00 1.41 -31.16
CA ARG A 16 20.80 1.95 -29.82
C ARG A 16 20.04 0.84 -29.08
N ALA A 17 20.46 0.50 -27.88
CA ALA A 17 19.56 -0.22 -26.98
C ALA A 17 18.39 0.73 -26.79
N ASP A 18 17.32 0.52 -27.57
CA ASP A 18 16.10 1.29 -27.43
C ASP A 18 15.66 1.06 -25.98
N GLY A 19 15.71 2.12 -25.17
CA GLY A 19 15.17 2.07 -23.82
C GLY A 19 13.75 1.50 -23.86
N PRO A 20 13.23 0.96 -22.74
CA PRO A 20 11.87 0.45 -22.72
C PRO A 20 10.95 1.53 -23.29
N GLY A 21 10.29 1.24 -24.42
CA GLY A 21 9.34 2.16 -25.02
C GLY A 21 8.21 2.48 -24.04
N ALA A 22 7.24 3.30 -24.44
CA ALA A 22 6.13 3.71 -23.57
C ALA A 22 5.46 2.52 -22.83
N VAL A 23 5.27 1.38 -23.52
CA VAL A 23 4.74 0.14 -22.93
C VAL A 23 5.64 -0.40 -21.81
N GLY A 24 6.96 -0.37 -21.99
CA GLY A 24 7.90 -0.85 -20.98
C GLY A 24 7.94 0.07 -19.75
N ILE A 25 7.80 1.38 -19.92
CA ILE A 25 7.69 2.34 -18.80
C ILE A 25 6.42 2.06 -17.99
N LEU A 26 5.29 1.82 -18.64
CA LEU A 26 4.03 1.52 -17.93
C LEU A 26 4.06 0.14 -17.26
N GLY A 27 4.64 -0.87 -17.91
CA GLY A 27 4.82 -2.19 -17.31
C GLY A 27 5.69 -2.14 -16.06
N HIS A 28 6.82 -1.41 -16.11
CA HIS A 28 7.71 -1.26 -14.97
C HIS A 28 7.08 -0.48 -13.82
N TYR A 29 6.30 0.57 -14.14
CA TYR A 29 5.47 1.30 -13.17
C TYR A 29 4.53 0.36 -12.41
N VAL A 30 3.72 -0.42 -13.14
CA VAL A 30 2.74 -1.34 -12.55
C VAL A 30 3.44 -2.31 -11.59
N ILE A 31 4.54 -2.92 -12.04
CA ILE A 31 5.28 -3.89 -11.23
C ILE A 31 5.82 -3.25 -9.95
N ILE A 32 6.46 -2.08 -10.03
CA ILE A 32 7.06 -1.42 -8.86
C ILE A 32 5.99 -1.05 -7.83
N VAL A 33 4.90 -0.41 -8.27
CA VAL A 33 3.87 0.07 -7.34
C VAL A 33 3.10 -1.11 -6.75
N SER A 34 2.77 -2.13 -7.55
CA SER A 34 2.15 -3.36 -7.05
C SER A 34 3.03 -4.07 -6.02
N ILE A 35 4.33 -4.23 -6.28
CA ILE A 35 5.26 -4.84 -5.31
C ILE A 35 5.34 -4.01 -4.04
N MET A 36 5.40 -2.68 -4.13
CA MET A 36 5.40 -1.82 -2.95
C MET A 36 4.13 -2.03 -2.11
N CYS A 37 2.95 -2.00 -2.74
CA CYS A 37 1.68 -2.22 -2.04
C CYS A 37 1.59 -3.64 -1.43
N LEU A 38 2.00 -4.67 -2.16
CA LEU A 38 2.01 -6.06 -1.65
C LEU A 38 3.01 -6.25 -0.51
N SER A 39 4.14 -5.54 -0.52
CA SER A 39 5.09 -5.58 0.59
C SER A 39 4.46 -5.10 1.90
N MET A 40 3.51 -4.16 1.85
CA MET A 40 2.76 -3.74 3.04
C MET A 40 1.85 -4.85 3.55
N ALA A 41 1.26 -5.69 2.69
CA ALA A 41 0.50 -6.87 3.10
C ALA A 41 1.39 -7.87 3.86
N VAL A 42 2.62 -8.06 3.38
CA VAL A 42 3.62 -8.90 4.05
C VAL A 42 3.97 -8.33 5.42
N ILE A 43 4.24 -7.01 5.51
CA ILE A 43 4.53 -6.34 6.79
C ILE A 43 3.33 -6.49 7.74
N ALA A 44 2.11 -6.21 7.29
CA ALA A 44 0.89 -6.37 8.08
C ALA A 44 0.72 -7.80 8.60
N THR A 45 0.98 -8.80 7.76
CA THR A 45 0.97 -10.22 8.18
C THR A 45 2.01 -10.49 9.27
N ILE A 46 3.23 -9.97 9.13
CA ILE A 46 4.27 -10.10 10.16
C ILE A 46 3.82 -9.44 11.47
N LEU A 47 3.23 -8.25 11.39
CA LEU A 47 2.72 -7.54 12.57
C LEU A 47 1.60 -8.34 13.26
N ALA A 48 0.67 -8.94 12.52
CA ALA A 48 -0.37 -9.80 13.09
C ALA A 48 0.22 -11.02 13.82
N VAL A 49 1.28 -11.61 13.26
CA VAL A 49 1.94 -12.78 13.87
C VAL A 49 2.70 -12.41 15.13
N VAL A 50 3.45 -11.30 15.11
CA VAL A 50 4.32 -10.89 16.21
C VAL A 50 3.52 -10.23 17.33
N PHE A 51 2.65 -9.30 17.00
CA PHE A 51 1.94 -8.47 17.98
C PHE A 51 0.50 -8.94 18.24
N GLY A 52 -0.16 -9.54 17.25
CA GLY A 52 -1.48 -10.17 17.44
C GLY A 52 -1.39 -11.63 17.89
N LYS A 53 -0.18 -12.16 18.05
CA LYS A 53 0.13 -13.55 18.45
C LYS A 53 -0.64 -14.61 17.66
N VAL A 54 -1.00 -14.31 16.41
CA VAL A 54 -1.71 -15.23 15.51
C VAL A 54 -0.70 -16.14 14.78
N PRO A 55 -0.91 -17.46 14.73
CA PRO A 55 -0.06 -18.33 13.92
C PRO A 55 -0.09 -17.94 12.43
N LEU A 56 1.07 -17.81 11.78
CA LEU A 56 1.19 -17.36 10.38
C LEU A 56 0.25 -18.13 9.43
N MET A 57 0.24 -19.46 9.52
CA MET A 57 -0.60 -20.29 8.64
C MET A 57 -2.10 -20.13 8.94
N ALA A 58 -2.48 -19.83 10.18
CA ALA A 58 -3.87 -19.55 10.51
C ALA A 58 -4.30 -18.21 9.89
N PHE A 59 -3.47 -17.17 10.03
CA PHE A 59 -3.73 -15.86 9.44
C PHE A 59 -3.86 -15.92 7.92
N VAL A 60 -2.85 -16.47 7.23
CA VAL A 60 -2.83 -16.54 5.76
C VAL A 60 -4.01 -17.36 5.22
N ARG A 61 -4.38 -18.47 5.86
CA ARG A 61 -5.54 -19.27 5.43
C ARG A 61 -6.86 -18.55 5.67
N ALA A 62 -6.98 -17.84 6.78
CA ALA A 62 -8.19 -17.11 7.11
C ALA A 62 -8.42 -15.93 6.15
N MET A 63 -7.35 -15.32 5.62
CA MET A 63 -7.42 -14.19 4.69
C MET A 63 -7.87 -14.55 3.27
N ILE A 64 -7.78 -15.81 2.83
CA ILE A 64 -8.16 -16.24 1.46
C ILE A 64 -9.52 -15.66 0.96
N PRO A 65 -10.64 -15.77 1.70
CA PRO A 65 -11.92 -15.19 1.26
C PRO A 65 -11.89 -13.66 1.17
N VAL A 66 -11.17 -12.98 2.08
CA VAL A 66 -11.01 -11.52 2.07
C VAL A 66 -10.29 -11.09 0.81
N GLU A 67 -9.18 -11.76 0.50
CA GLU A 67 -8.37 -11.45 -0.69
C GLU A 67 -9.13 -11.70 -1.99
N ALA A 68 -9.94 -12.76 -2.06
CA ALA A 68 -10.78 -13.03 -3.21
C ALA A 68 -11.79 -11.89 -3.47
N VAL A 69 -12.43 -11.36 -2.41
CA VAL A 69 -13.35 -10.22 -2.53
C VAL A 69 -12.60 -8.94 -2.87
N ALA A 70 -11.46 -8.68 -2.24
CA ALA A 70 -10.63 -7.50 -2.48
C ALA A 70 -10.14 -7.44 -3.94
N ILE A 71 -9.66 -8.55 -4.49
CA ILE A 71 -9.24 -8.65 -5.90
C ILE A 71 -10.41 -8.40 -6.85
N SER A 72 -11.59 -8.94 -6.52
CA SER A 72 -12.76 -8.86 -7.40
C SER A 72 -13.42 -7.47 -7.39
N THR A 73 -13.37 -6.77 -6.25
CA THR A 73 -14.14 -5.54 -6.02
C THR A 73 -13.29 -4.28 -5.94
N GLN A 74 -11.99 -4.40 -5.68
CA GLN A 74 -11.08 -3.28 -5.41
C GLN A 74 -11.60 -2.36 -4.29
N SER A 75 -12.26 -2.95 -3.27
CA SER A 75 -12.89 -2.20 -2.20
C SER A 75 -12.74 -2.86 -0.84
N SER A 76 -12.11 -2.15 0.10
CA SER A 76 -12.03 -2.56 1.51
C SER A 76 -13.41 -2.60 2.17
N LEU A 77 -14.30 -1.65 1.84
CA LEU A 77 -15.68 -1.64 2.36
C LEU A 77 -16.48 -2.84 1.87
N ALA A 78 -16.36 -3.21 0.59
CA ALA A 78 -17.02 -4.41 0.05
C ALA A 78 -16.47 -5.70 0.67
N SER A 79 -15.21 -5.69 1.11
CA SER A 79 -14.54 -6.81 1.77
C SER A 79 -14.88 -6.93 3.27
N MET A 80 -15.56 -5.93 3.85
CA MET A 80 -15.83 -5.85 5.29
C MET A 80 -16.55 -7.08 5.88
N PRO A 81 -17.60 -7.65 5.25
CA PRO A 81 -18.23 -8.85 5.79
C PRO A 81 -17.25 -10.03 5.89
N ALA A 82 -16.43 -10.25 4.85
CA ALA A 82 -15.42 -11.30 4.85
C ALA A 82 -14.32 -11.04 5.90
N MET A 83 -13.95 -9.77 6.13
CA MET A 83 -12.99 -9.40 7.18
C MET A 83 -13.54 -9.65 8.58
N LEU A 84 -14.82 -9.34 8.85
CA LEU A 84 -15.48 -9.61 10.14
C LEU A 84 -15.53 -11.11 10.46
N ASP A 85 -15.84 -11.94 9.47
CA ASP A 85 -15.83 -13.40 9.59
C ASP A 85 -14.41 -13.93 9.81
N THR A 86 -13.43 -13.34 9.13
CA THR A 86 -12.02 -13.69 9.27
C THR A 86 -11.50 -13.35 10.66
N ALA A 87 -11.78 -12.15 11.16
CA ALA A 87 -11.43 -11.74 12.51
C ALA A 87 -12.04 -12.69 13.56
N GLN A 88 -13.29 -13.13 13.37
CA GLN A 88 -13.92 -14.13 14.23
C GLN A 88 -13.20 -15.48 14.22
N LYS A 89 -12.83 -15.98 13.03
CA LYS A 89 -12.08 -17.24 12.88
C LYS A 89 -10.69 -17.17 13.53
N LEU A 90 -10.12 -15.97 13.60
CA LEU A 90 -8.86 -15.69 14.28
C LEU A 90 -9.01 -15.47 15.78
N GLY A 91 -10.22 -15.62 16.33
CA GLY A 91 -10.47 -15.51 17.77
C GLY A 91 -10.66 -14.09 18.28
N VAL A 92 -10.82 -13.10 17.40
CA VAL A 92 -11.05 -11.72 17.82
C VAL A 92 -12.43 -11.57 18.48
N PRO A 93 -12.53 -11.05 19.71
CA PRO A 93 -13.80 -10.81 20.39
C PRO A 93 -14.72 -9.88 19.61
N GLU A 94 -16.04 -10.12 19.67
CA GLU A 94 -17.05 -9.33 18.97
C GLU A 94 -16.97 -7.83 19.29
N LYS A 95 -16.76 -7.48 20.56
CA LYS A 95 -16.58 -6.10 21.02
C LYS A 95 -15.42 -5.39 20.30
N VAL A 96 -14.32 -6.11 20.04
CA VAL A 96 -13.13 -5.55 19.37
C VAL A 96 -13.37 -5.47 17.86
N ARG A 97 -13.71 -6.58 17.19
CA ARG A 97 -13.91 -6.57 15.73
C ARG A 97 -15.07 -5.68 15.27
N GLY A 98 -16.13 -5.54 16.08
CA GLY A 98 -17.30 -4.72 15.75
C GLY A 98 -17.03 -3.21 15.79
N MET A 99 -15.95 -2.78 16.46
CA MET A 99 -15.56 -1.37 16.56
C MET A 99 -14.26 -1.07 15.82
N VAL A 100 -13.20 -1.84 16.08
CA VAL A 100 -11.85 -1.58 15.56
C VAL A 100 -11.79 -1.79 14.06
N LEU A 101 -12.41 -2.85 13.54
CA LEU A 101 -12.31 -3.17 12.12
C LEU A 101 -13.01 -2.12 11.22
N PRO A 102 -14.25 -1.67 11.50
CA PRO A 102 -14.85 -0.55 10.75
C PRO A 102 -14.02 0.74 10.81
N MET A 103 -13.41 1.03 11.97
CA MET A 103 -12.52 2.19 12.11
C MET A 103 -11.23 2.03 11.29
N ALA A 104 -10.63 0.84 11.29
CA ALA A 104 -9.45 0.54 10.49
C ALA A 104 -9.73 0.74 9.00
N VAL A 105 -10.82 0.14 8.49
CA VAL A 105 -11.23 0.30 7.07
C VAL A 105 -11.45 1.78 6.70
N ALA A 106 -12.00 2.58 7.62
CA ALA A 106 -12.26 3.99 7.37
C ALA A 106 -10.99 4.85 7.40
N LEU A 107 -10.08 4.61 8.36
CA LEU A 107 -8.98 5.53 8.70
C LEU A 107 -7.60 5.00 8.31
N PHE A 108 -7.38 3.70 8.41
CA PHE A 108 -6.06 3.07 8.39
C PHE A 108 -5.67 2.59 6.98
N ARG A 109 -5.30 3.54 6.13
CA ARG A 109 -4.86 3.26 4.75
C ARG A 109 -3.37 2.95 4.67
N MET A 110 -2.92 1.85 5.28
CA MET A 110 -1.50 1.49 5.42
C MET A 110 -0.71 1.54 4.10
N THR A 111 -1.32 1.11 2.99
CA THR A 111 -0.66 1.08 1.68
C THR A 111 -0.56 2.44 1.01
N SER A 112 -1.37 3.42 1.42
CA SER A 112 -1.51 4.69 0.70
C SER A 112 -0.21 5.52 0.73
N PRO A 113 0.44 5.78 1.88
CA PRO A 113 1.69 6.53 1.89
C PRO A 113 2.79 5.85 1.07
N ALA A 114 2.97 4.53 1.24
CA ALA A 114 4.00 3.76 0.57
C ALA A 114 3.78 3.71 -0.96
N GLY A 115 2.56 3.39 -1.40
CA GLY A 115 2.19 3.35 -2.81
C GLY A 115 2.30 4.71 -3.48
N ASN A 116 1.80 5.78 -2.83
CA ASN A 116 1.88 7.13 -3.36
C ASN A 116 3.34 7.58 -3.52
N MET A 117 4.19 7.30 -2.53
CA MET A 117 5.63 7.58 -2.61
C MET A 117 6.29 6.80 -3.76
N ALA A 118 5.94 5.52 -3.96
CA ALA A 118 6.46 4.75 -5.08
C ALA A 118 6.11 5.37 -6.44
N VAL A 119 4.87 5.87 -6.61
CA VAL A 119 4.47 6.59 -7.83
C VAL A 119 5.32 7.84 -8.03
N VAL A 120 5.44 8.70 -7.01
CA VAL A 120 6.17 9.98 -7.13
C VAL A 120 7.66 9.76 -7.36
N ILE A 121 8.27 8.79 -6.67
CA ILE A 121 9.68 8.41 -6.88
C ILE A 121 9.87 7.86 -8.31
N TYR A 122 8.91 7.08 -8.82
CA TYR A 122 8.97 6.56 -10.18
C TYR A 122 8.93 7.69 -11.22
N VAL A 123 8.01 8.64 -11.05
CA VAL A 123 7.92 9.82 -11.93
C VAL A 123 9.20 10.65 -11.85
N ALA A 124 9.73 10.88 -10.64
CA ALA A 124 11.00 11.57 -10.45
C ALA A 124 12.15 10.90 -11.20
N HIS A 125 12.21 9.56 -11.19
CA HIS A 125 13.20 8.78 -11.93
C HIS A 125 13.08 8.99 -13.45
N ILE A 126 11.86 8.96 -14.00
CA ILE A 126 11.62 9.16 -15.43
C ILE A 126 12.02 10.57 -15.89
N TYR A 127 11.73 11.60 -15.09
CA TYR A 127 12.08 12.98 -15.39
C TYR A 127 13.51 13.36 -14.99
N GLY A 128 14.27 12.45 -14.37
CA GLY A 128 15.63 12.73 -13.90
C GLY A 128 15.70 13.73 -12.74
N VAL A 129 14.63 13.85 -11.95
CA VAL A 129 14.57 14.71 -10.77
C VAL A 129 15.42 14.10 -9.66
N HIS A 130 16.41 14.85 -9.17
CA HIS A 130 17.26 14.39 -8.08
C HIS A 130 16.53 14.50 -6.73
N LEU A 131 16.29 13.36 -6.09
CA LEU A 131 15.65 13.29 -4.78
C LEU A 131 16.71 13.18 -3.68
N THR A 132 16.86 14.24 -2.89
CA THR A 132 17.72 14.22 -1.70
C THR A 132 17.02 13.52 -0.53
N PRO A 133 17.77 13.05 0.49
CA PRO A 133 17.15 12.47 1.69
C PRO A 133 16.16 13.40 2.39
N LEU A 134 16.42 14.71 2.38
CA LEU A 134 15.50 15.70 2.93
C LEU A 134 14.19 15.76 2.13
N VAL A 135 14.28 15.76 0.79
CA VAL A 135 13.10 15.76 -0.09
C VAL A 135 12.29 14.48 0.08
N LEU A 136 12.94 13.32 0.22
CA LEU A 136 12.27 12.05 0.51
C LEU A 136 11.54 12.10 1.86
N MET A 137 12.17 12.65 2.90
CA MET A 137 11.54 12.81 4.21
C MET A 137 10.31 13.72 4.15
N VAL A 138 10.41 14.86 3.47
CA VAL A 138 9.27 15.77 3.23
C VAL A 138 8.16 15.02 2.49
N GLY A 139 8.51 14.27 1.43
CA GLY A 139 7.57 13.43 0.70
C GLY A 139 6.82 12.45 1.59
N VAL A 140 7.53 11.73 2.47
CA VAL A 140 6.91 10.78 3.41
C VAL A 140 5.95 11.48 4.37
N LEU A 141 6.33 12.63 4.93
CA LEU A 141 5.48 13.40 5.84
C LEU A 141 4.20 13.89 5.15
N VAL A 142 4.33 14.41 3.93
CA VAL A 142 3.19 14.85 3.13
C VAL A 142 2.32 13.66 2.74
N ALA A 143 2.91 12.54 2.33
CA ALA A 143 2.19 11.32 1.98
C ALA A 143 1.39 10.79 3.17
N ALA A 144 1.97 10.73 4.37
CA ALA A 144 1.29 10.33 5.59
C ALA A 144 0.12 11.27 5.93
N THR A 145 0.37 12.59 5.86
CA THR A 145 -0.65 13.62 6.17
C THR A 145 -1.83 13.54 5.21
N VAL A 146 -1.56 13.43 3.91
CA VAL A 146 -2.59 13.40 2.87
C VAL A 146 -3.34 12.07 2.88
N SER A 147 -2.70 10.95 3.19
CA SER A 147 -3.39 9.67 3.38
C SER A 147 -4.42 9.72 4.52
N LEU A 148 -4.13 10.45 5.59
CA LEU A 148 -5.08 10.68 6.68
C LEU A 148 -6.18 11.69 6.29
N ALA A 149 -5.82 12.74 5.55
CA ALA A 149 -6.78 13.75 5.08
C ALA A 149 -7.74 13.22 4.00
N ALA A 150 -7.33 12.20 3.23
CA ALA A 150 -8.12 11.60 2.17
C ALA A 150 -9.19 10.61 2.67
N VAL A 151 -9.33 10.46 4.00
CA VAL A 151 -10.38 9.66 4.64
C VAL A 151 -11.75 10.18 4.23
N GLY A 152 -12.61 9.31 3.71
CA GLY A 152 -13.97 9.65 3.27
C GLY A 152 -14.09 10.23 1.85
N ILE A 153 -12.98 10.39 1.12
CA ILE A 153 -13.01 10.80 -0.30
C ILE A 153 -13.22 9.56 -1.19
N ALA A 154 -14.08 9.68 -2.21
CA ALA A 154 -14.35 8.61 -3.17
C ALA A 154 -13.06 8.14 -3.90
N SER A 155 -12.88 6.82 -4.04
CA SER A 155 -11.64 6.17 -4.52
C SER A 155 -11.12 6.73 -5.85
N ALA A 156 -12.00 7.05 -6.80
CA ALA A 156 -11.62 7.57 -8.12
C ALA A 156 -11.02 9.00 -8.08
N VAL A 157 -11.37 9.81 -7.08
CA VAL A 157 -10.85 11.17 -6.91
C VAL A 157 -9.51 11.16 -6.16
N THR A 158 -9.22 10.07 -5.46
CA THR A 158 -8.05 9.97 -4.57
C THR A 158 -6.73 10.07 -5.30
N PHE A 159 -6.60 9.55 -6.54
CA PHE A 159 -5.30 9.44 -7.22
C PHE A 159 -4.59 10.79 -7.36
N PHE A 160 -5.25 11.79 -7.93
CA PHE A 160 -4.65 13.12 -8.08
C PHE A 160 -4.63 13.91 -6.77
N THR A 161 -5.63 13.74 -5.92
CA THR A 161 -5.70 14.46 -4.64
C THR A 161 -4.63 14.00 -3.65
N THR A 162 -4.15 12.76 -3.76
CA THR A 162 -3.03 12.26 -2.95
C THR A 162 -1.67 12.55 -3.58
N LEU A 163 -1.52 12.30 -4.89
CA LEU A 163 -0.22 12.45 -5.56
C LEU A 163 0.17 13.90 -5.80
N GLY A 164 -0.82 14.79 -6.02
CA GLY A 164 -0.56 16.21 -6.31
C GLY A 164 0.26 16.90 -5.22
N PRO A 165 -0.20 16.92 -3.96
CA PRO A 165 0.54 17.54 -2.87
C PRO A 165 1.94 16.94 -2.66
N ILE A 166 2.10 15.62 -2.81
CA ILE A 166 3.39 14.94 -2.65
C ILE A 166 4.36 15.36 -3.76
N SER A 167 3.90 15.33 -5.02
CA SER A 167 4.67 15.78 -6.18
C SER A 167 5.07 17.25 -6.07
N MET A 168 4.15 18.12 -5.66
CA MET A 168 4.44 19.55 -5.42
C MET A 168 5.50 19.73 -4.33
N ALA A 169 5.38 19.04 -3.20
CA ALA A 169 6.34 19.12 -2.11
C ALA A 169 7.73 18.59 -2.48
N MET A 170 7.79 17.63 -3.40
CA MET A 170 9.05 17.02 -3.88
C MET A 170 9.61 17.67 -5.15
N GLY A 171 8.92 18.66 -5.73
CA GLY A 171 9.31 19.27 -7.00
C GLY A 171 9.25 18.32 -8.20
N VAL A 172 8.38 17.31 -8.14
CA VAL A 172 8.23 16.29 -9.19
C VAL A 172 7.15 16.71 -10.19
N PRO A 173 7.43 16.71 -11.50
CA PRO A 173 6.45 17.04 -12.53
C PRO A 173 5.26 16.05 -12.53
N MET A 174 4.06 16.53 -12.83
CA MET A 174 2.82 15.75 -12.73
C MET A 174 2.21 15.35 -14.07
N GLU A 175 2.85 15.71 -15.18
CA GLU A 175 2.35 15.53 -16.54
C GLU A 175 2.21 14.05 -16.91
N LEU A 176 2.97 13.17 -16.25
CA LEU A 176 2.88 11.73 -16.46
C LEU A 176 1.73 11.07 -15.67
N LEU A 177 1.20 11.72 -14.63
CA LEU A 177 0.15 11.14 -13.76
C LEU A 177 -1.12 10.70 -14.53
N PRO A 178 -1.67 11.47 -15.49
CA PRO A 178 -2.82 11.02 -16.28
C PRO A 178 -2.56 9.74 -17.06
N LEU A 179 -1.32 9.54 -17.54
CA LEU A 179 -0.96 8.31 -18.25
C LEU A 179 -0.83 7.13 -17.29
N LEU A 180 -0.27 7.34 -16.10
CA LEU A 180 -0.17 6.30 -15.06
C LEU A 180 -1.55 5.88 -14.53
N LEU A 181 -2.48 6.83 -14.40
CA LEU A 181 -3.87 6.54 -14.04
C LEU A 181 -4.51 5.53 -14.99
N ALA A 182 -4.18 5.56 -16.29
CA ALA A 182 -4.72 4.63 -17.28
C ALA A 182 -4.35 3.15 -17.02
N VAL A 183 -3.30 2.90 -16.24
CA VAL A 183 -2.84 1.56 -15.86
C VAL A 183 -2.96 1.29 -14.34
N GLU A 184 -3.61 2.19 -13.60
CA GLU A 184 -3.67 2.14 -12.13
C GLU A 184 -4.51 0.97 -11.58
N THR A 185 -5.34 0.34 -12.41
CA THR A 185 -6.20 -0.78 -12.00
C THR A 185 -5.40 -1.90 -11.31
N LEU A 186 -4.20 -2.23 -11.81
CA LEU A 186 -3.38 -3.31 -11.23
C LEU A 186 -2.73 -2.91 -9.90
N PRO A 187 -2.05 -1.75 -9.79
CA PRO A 187 -1.62 -1.21 -8.51
C PRO A 187 -2.74 -1.07 -7.47
N ASP A 188 -3.96 -0.70 -7.90
CA ASP A 188 -5.08 -0.48 -6.98
C ASP A 188 -5.62 -1.79 -6.38
N ILE A 189 -5.62 -2.88 -7.15
CA ILE A 189 -5.87 -4.23 -6.60
C ILE A 189 -4.84 -4.55 -5.52
N SER A 190 -3.54 -4.35 -5.80
CA SER A 190 -2.46 -4.59 -4.82
C SER A 190 -2.59 -3.72 -3.57
N ARG A 191 -3.04 -2.47 -3.74
CA ARG A 191 -3.31 -1.52 -2.66
C ARG A 191 -4.47 -2.01 -1.78
N THR A 192 -5.52 -2.51 -2.41
CA THR A 192 -6.68 -3.05 -1.70
C THR A 192 -6.30 -4.28 -0.88
N ILE A 193 -5.59 -5.24 -1.49
CA ILE A 193 -5.03 -6.43 -0.81
C ILE A 193 -4.24 -6.03 0.45
N GLY A 194 -3.30 -5.09 0.31
CA GLY A 194 -2.49 -4.66 1.44
C GLY A 194 -3.30 -3.95 2.54
N ASN A 195 -4.32 -3.16 2.18
CA ASN A 195 -5.17 -2.52 3.18
C ASN A 195 -6.04 -3.53 3.94
N VAL A 196 -6.75 -4.42 3.24
CA VAL A 196 -7.62 -5.41 3.93
C VAL A 196 -6.81 -6.35 4.82
N THR A 197 -5.59 -6.73 4.40
CA THR A 197 -4.65 -7.47 5.25
C THR A 197 -4.27 -6.66 6.49
N ALA A 198 -3.94 -5.38 6.32
CA ALA A 198 -3.57 -4.48 7.42
C ALA A 198 -4.73 -4.22 8.40
N ASP A 199 -5.95 -4.10 7.90
CA ASP A 199 -7.17 -3.89 8.69
C ASP A 199 -7.46 -5.08 9.61
N VAL A 200 -7.34 -6.31 9.09
CA VAL A 200 -7.48 -7.52 9.90
C VAL A 200 -6.31 -7.66 10.88
N ALA A 201 -5.07 -7.37 10.44
CA ALA A 201 -3.88 -7.44 11.29
C ALA A 201 -3.98 -6.49 12.50
N VAL A 202 -4.30 -5.20 12.28
CA VAL A 202 -4.42 -4.24 13.38
C VAL A 202 -5.58 -4.61 14.32
N THR A 203 -6.65 -5.19 13.78
CA THR A 203 -7.77 -5.69 14.58
C THR A 203 -7.35 -6.87 15.48
N THR A 204 -6.52 -7.79 14.98
CA THR A 204 -5.96 -8.88 15.82
C THR A 204 -5.01 -8.36 16.90
N ILE A 205 -4.23 -7.32 16.60
CA ILE A 205 -3.31 -6.71 17.57
C ILE A 205 -4.09 -5.99 18.67
N ALA A 206 -5.11 -5.23 18.31
CA ALA A 206 -5.98 -4.55 19.27
C ALA A 206 -6.72 -5.55 20.18
N ALA A 207 -7.06 -6.73 19.66
CA ALA A 207 -7.66 -7.79 20.46
C ALA A 207 -6.70 -8.33 21.52
N GLU A 208 -5.45 -8.56 21.14
CA GLU A 208 -4.41 -9.03 22.06
C GLU A 208 -4.17 -8.02 23.18
N TRP A 209 -4.03 -6.74 22.85
CA TRP A 209 -3.82 -5.69 23.85
C TRP A 209 -5.02 -5.52 24.78
N SER A 210 -6.26 -5.62 24.27
CA SER A 210 -7.46 -5.57 25.11
C SER A 210 -7.53 -6.73 26.11
N LEU A 211 -7.03 -7.92 25.75
CA LEU A 211 -7.00 -9.08 26.64
C LEU A 211 -5.92 -8.94 27.71
N GLU A 212 -4.78 -8.34 27.36
CA GLU A 212 -3.70 -8.03 28.31
C GLU A 212 -4.18 -7.01 29.36
N GLU A 213 -4.86 -5.94 28.93
CA GLU A 213 -5.46 -4.94 29.83
C GLU A 213 -6.49 -5.56 30.78
N ASP A 214 -7.44 -6.36 30.27
CA ASP A 214 -8.46 -7.02 31.09
C ASP A 214 -7.83 -7.95 32.16
N ALA A 215 -6.73 -8.62 31.84
CA ALA A 215 -6.03 -9.51 32.77
C ALA A 215 -5.31 -8.72 33.89
N GLU A 216 -4.70 -7.58 33.55
CA GLU A 216 -4.05 -6.69 34.52
C GLU A 216 -5.05 -6.10 35.51
N ASP A 217 -6.20 -5.63 35.02
CA ASP A 217 -7.27 -5.07 35.85
C ASP A 217 -7.82 -6.10 36.84
N LEU A 218 -8.02 -7.35 36.40
CA LEU A 218 -8.46 -8.44 37.26
C LEU A 218 -7.42 -8.77 38.34
N ALA A 219 -6.13 -8.82 37.98
CA ALA A 219 -5.05 -9.08 38.93
C ALA A 219 -4.96 -7.98 40.01
N GLN A 220 -5.09 -6.71 39.61
CA GLN A 220 -5.11 -5.58 40.54
C GLN A 220 -6.32 -5.62 41.48
N ALA A 221 -7.50 -5.92 40.96
CA ALA A 221 -8.71 -6.05 41.77
C ALA A 221 -8.60 -7.18 42.81
N GLN A 222 -8.01 -8.31 42.44
CA GLN A 222 -7.76 -9.43 43.35
C GLN A 222 -6.74 -9.07 44.44
N ALA A 223 -5.64 -8.38 44.08
CA ALA A 223 -4.64 -7.94 45.03
C ALA A 223 -5.22 -6.93 46.05
N GLN A 224 -6.07 -6.01 45.61
CA GLN A 224 -6.76 -5.07 46.50
C GLN A 224 -7.76 -5.76 47.42
N ALA A 225 -8.46 -6.79 46.94
CA ALA A 225 -9.40 -7.56 47.75
C ALA A 225 -8.68 -8.39 48.83
N GLN A 226 -7.48 -8.90 48.55
CA GLN A 226 -6.66 -9.65 49.53
C GLN A 226 -5.99 -8.74 50.57
N ALA A 227 -5.81 -7.46 50.26
CA ALA A 227 -5.21 -6.47 51.17
C ALA A 227 -6.21 -5.82 52.15
N ARG A 228 -7.51 -6.15 52.05
CA ARG A 228 -8.59 -5.70 52.95
C ARG A 228 -8.99 -6.80 53.93
#